data_AF-A0A920QDA1-F1
#
_entry.id   AF-A0A920QDA1-F1
#
_cell.length_a   1.000
_cell.length_b   1.000
_cell.length_c   1.000
_cell.angle_alpha   90.00
_cell.angle_beta   90.00
_cell.angle_gamma   90.00
#
_symmetry.space_group_name_H-M   'P 1'
#
loop_
_entity.id
_entity.type
_entity.pdbx_description
1 polymer ?
#
loop_
_entity_poly.entity_id
_entity_poly.type
_entity_poly.pdbx_seq_one_letter_code
_entity_poly.pdbx_strand_id
1 'polypeptide(L)'
;MFKREFGEEAKVWDANKIVIIPDHYIFFLRLFVQPQRRHPARLRQGQGLPYFYDVIDDEDGKWKFDASQGLLKRQYGSRYAGVCHTALPQKGHLRPGEILFGTDSHTCMAGAFNQFATGIGNTDAGFVMGTGKLLIKVPETMHFPP
;
A
#
# COMPACT_ATOMS: atom_id res chain seq x y z
N MET A 1 6.32 -5.00 -13.51
CA MET A 1 5.89 -6.34 -13.11
C MET A 1 4.49 -6.60 -13.63
N PHE A 2 3.43 -5.95 -13.14
CA PHE A 2 2.05 -6.15 -13.62
C PHE A 2 1.88 -6.16 -15.15
N LYS A 3 2.24 -5.07 -15.85
CA LYS A 3 2.19 -5.02 -17.33
C LYS A 3 3.08 -6.05 -18.05
N ARG A 4 4.20 -6.41 -17.43
CA ARG A 4 5.13 -7.40 -17.99
C ARG A 4 4.53 -8.81 -17.95
N GLU A 5 3.85 -9.15 -16.86
CA GLU A 5 3.27 -10.50 -16.69
C GLU A 5 1.87 -10.62 -17.32
N PHE A 6 1.07 -9.54 -17.32
CA PHE A 6 -0.33 -9.56 -17.75
C PHE A 6 -0.59 -8.86 -19.11
N GLY A 7 0.40 -8.20 -19.68
CA GLY A 7 0.30 -7.45 -20.94
C GLY A 7 0.11 -5.94 -20.75
N GLU A 8 0.37 -5.17 -21.81
CA GLU A 8 0.33 -3.70 -21.77
C GLU A 8 -1.07 -3.12 -21.56
N GLU A 9 -2.09 -3.80 -22.07
CA GLU A 9 -3.51 -3.46 -21.94
C GLU A 9 -4.17 -4.02 -20.66
N ALA A 10 -3.39 -4.71 -19.81
CA ALA A 10 -3.91 -5.32 -18.58
C ALA A 10 -4.53 -4.27 -17.65
N LYS A 11 -5.75 -4.57 -17.21
CA LYS A 11 -6.47 -3.78 -16.22
C LYS A 11 -6.51 -4.51 -14.89
N VAL A 12 -6.45 -3.74 -13.81
CA VAL A 12 -6.76 -4.28 -12.50
C VAL A 12 -8.20 -4.77 -12.47
N TRP A 13 -8.45 -5.86 -11.75
CA TRP A 13 -9.77 -6.49 -11.72
C TRP A 13 -10.84 -5.58 -11.06
N ASP A 14 -10.46 -4.82 -10.03
CA ASP A 14 -11.30 -3.83 -9.36
C ASP A 14 -10.41 -2.72 -8.77
N ALA A 15 -10.51 -1.52 -9.34
CA ALA A 15 -9.72 -0.36 -8.91
C ALA A 15 -10.08 0.10 -7.49
N ASN A 16 -11.32 -0.12 -7.03
CA ASN A 16 -11.77 0.27 -5.68
C ASN A 16 -11.29 -0.70 -4.60
N LYS A 17 -10.68 -1.82 -4.96
CA LYS A 17 -10.12 -2.79 -4.00
C LYS A 17 -8.61 -2.76 -3.92
N ILE A 18 -7.99 -1.76 -4.54
CA ILE A 18 -6.53 -1.57 -4.51
C ILE A 18 -6.23 -0.27 -3.78
N VAL A 19 -5.48 -0.40 -2.68
CA VAL A 19 -4.99 0.72 -1.87
C VAL A 19 -3.48 0.78 -1.98
N ILE A 20 -2.95 1.97 -2.27
CA ILE A 20 -1.50 2.19 -2.38
C ILE A 20 -1.06 3.22 -1.35
N ILE A 21 -0.09 2.82 -0.52
CA ILE A 21 0.51 3.64 0.54
C ILE A 21 2.04 3.52 0.45
N PRO A 22 2.75 4.45 -0.20
CA PRO A 22 4.19 4.42 -0.32
C PRO A 22 4.87 5.07 0.91
N ASP A 23 4.88 4.38 2.05
CA ASP A 23 5.31 4.90 3.36
C ASP A 23 6.73 4.47 3.82
N HIS A 24 7.40 3.58 3.10
CA HIS A 24 8.70 3.02 3.56
C HIS A 24 9.93 3.88 3.24
N TYR A 25 9.77 4.98 2.50
CA TYR A 25 10.89 5.80 2.01
C TYR A 25 10.75 7.29 2.30
N ILE A 26 9.97 7.64 3.32
CA ILE A 26 9.63 9.03 3.69
C ILE A 26 10.87 9.85 4.07
N PHE A 27 11.91 9.20 4.60
CA PHE A 27 13.03 9.87 5.27
C PHE A 27 14.40 9.62 4.61
N PHE A 28 14.46 8.97 3.45
CA PHE A 28 15.73 8.67 2.78
C PHE A 28 16.11 9.71 1.72
N LEU A 29 17.42 9.78 1.40
CA LEU A 29 17.99 10.67 0.39
C LEU A 29 17.24 10.59 -0.96
N ARG A 30 17.14 11.74 -1.65
CA ARG A 30 16.47 11.94 -2.96
C ARG A 30 16.68 10.81 -3.98
N LEU A 31 17.88 10.20 -3.98
CA LEU A 31 18.27 9.12 -4.89
C LEU A 31 17.37 7.88 -4.76
N PHE A 32 16.83 7.59 -3.57
CA PHE A 32 16.02 6.40 -3.33
C PHE A 32 14.51 6.67 -3.34
N VAL A 33 14.09 7.90 -3.04
CA VAL A 33 12.67 8.24 -2.86
C VAL A 33 11.93 8.44 -4.18
N GLN A 34 12.54 9.15 -5.13
CA GLN A 34 11.86 9.46 -6.40
C GLN A 34 11.62 8.23 -7.29
N PRO A 35 12.58 7.31 -7.49
CA PRO A 35 12.34 6.12 -8.32
C PRO A 35 11.22 5.23 -7.77
N GLN A 36 11.11 5.16 -6.45
CA GLN A 36 10.13 4.30 -5.77
C GLN A 36 8.71 4.87 -5.78
N ARG A 37 8.55 6.19 -5.94
CA ARG A 37 7.23 6.83 -6.06
C ARG A 37 6.71 6.89 -7.50
N ARG A 38 7.61 6.91 -8.49
CA ARG A 38 7.25 6.94 -9.91
C ARG A 38 6.41 5.73 -10.34
N HIS A 39 6.76 4.54 -9.88
CA HIS A 39 6.06 3.32 -10.29
C HIS A 39 4.62 3.25 -9.74
N PRO A 40 4.38 3.47 -8.43
CA PRO A 40 3.03 3.53 -7.87
C PRO A 40 2.18 4.67 -8.45
N ALA A 41 2.76 5.86 -8.66
CA ALA A 41 2.03 7.00 -9.24
C ALA A 41 1.61 6.73 -10.69
N ARG A 42 2.48 6.13 -11.51
CA ARG A 42 2.14 5.70 -12.88
C ARG A 42 1.09 4.60 -12.90
N LEU A 43 1.18 3.65 -11.97
CA LEU A 43 0.17 2.59 -11.83
C LEU A 43 -1.19 3.20 -11.50
N ARG A 44 -1.24 4.11 -10.52
CA ARG A 44 -2.45 4.86 -10.15
C ARG A 44 -3.05 5.56 -11.37
N GLN A 45 -2.26 6.33 -12.11
CA GLN A 45 -2.75 7.06 -13.30
C GLN A 45 -3.22 6.11 -14.41
N GLY A 46 -2.47 5.05 -14.71
CA GLY A 46 -2.81 4.11 -15.79
C GLY A 46 -3.98 3.18 -15.50
N GLN A 47 -4.27 2.94 -14.22
CA GLN A 47 -5.31 2.02 -13.75
C GLN A 47 -6.50 2.73 -13.08
N GLY A 48 -6.45 4.06 -12.92
CA GLY A 48 -7.55 4.83 -12.32
C GLY A 48 -7.76 4.53 -10.84
N LEU A 49 -6.69 4.29 -10.08
CA LEU A 49 -6.80 3.87 -8.68
C LEU A 49 -7.21 5.07 -7.77
N PRO A 50 -8.36 5.00 -7.09
CA PRO A 50 -8.87 6.11 -6.27
C PRO A 50 -8.12 6.23 -4.93
N TYR A 51 -7.64 5.11 -4.38
CA TYR A 51 -7.01 5.07 -3.06
C TYR A 51 -5.49 5.10 -3.16
N PHE A 52 -4.96 6.32 -3.19
CA PHE A 52 -3.52 6.60 -3.20
C PHE A 52 -3.18 7.62 -2.11
N TYR A 53 -2.56 7.16 -1.04
CA TYR A 53 -2.22 7.96 0.14
C TYR A 53 -0.74 8.28 0.15
N ASP A 54 -0.37 9.23 -0.69
CA ASP A 54 1.03 9.59 -0.83
C ASP A 54 1.53 10.45 0.32
N VAL A 55 2.81 10.29 0.64
CA VAL A 55 3.49 11.00 1.74
C VAL A 55 3.73 12.47 1.44
N ILE A 56 3.75 12.83 0.17
CA ILE A 56 4.14 14.14 -0.34
C ILE A 56 3.17 14.43 -1.46
N ASP A 57 2.57 15.61 -1.42
CA ASP A 57 1.59 16.08 -2.39
C ASP A 57 2.22 16.84 -3.57
N ASP A 58 3.53 16.72 -3.73
CA ASP A 58 4.26 17.46 -4.73
C ASP A 58 4.31 16.67 -6.03
N GLU A 59 3.43 17.05 -6.95
CA GLU A 59 3.34 16.49 -8.29
C GLU A 59 4.61 16.75 -9.12
N ASP A 60 5.36 17.82 -8.82
CA ASP A 60 6.63 18.16 -9.48
C ASP A 60 7.84 17.42 -8.86
N GLY A 61 7.65 16.77 -7.71
CA GLY A 61 8.73 16.07 -6.99
C GLY A 61 9.87 16.98 -6.52
N LYS A 62 9.61 18.27 -6.31
CA LYS A 62 10.57 19.26 -5.78
C LYS A 62 10.75 19.16 -4.27
N TRP A 63 9.82 18.50 -3.58
CA TRP A 63 9.79 18.37 -2.13
C TRP A 63 11.06 17.72 -1.60
N LYS A 64 11.54 18.27 -0.48
CA LYS A 64 12.69 17.77 0.26
C LYS A 64 12.40 17.87 1.75
N PHE A 65 12.78 16.82 2.48
CA PHE A 65 12.85 16.89 3.93
C PHE A 65 13.98 17.85 4.33
N ASP A 66 13.64 18.81 5.18
CA ASP A 66 14.54 19.80 5.78
C ASP A 66 14.68 19.52 7.28
N ALA A 67 15.75 18.83 7.65
CA ALA A 67 16.04 18.48 9.04
C ALA A 67 16.23 19.71 9.94
N SER A 68 16.57 20.88 9.38
CA SER A 68 16.79 22.11 10.15
C SER A 68 15.50 22.69 10.74
N GLN A 69 14.33 22.31 10.20
CA GLN A 69 13.03 22.75 10.69
C GLN A 69 12.63 22.07 12.02
N GLY A 70 13.39 21.08 12.47
CA GLY A 70 13.15 20.31 13.69
C GLY A 70 12.30 19.07 13.46
N LEU A 71 12.50 18.06 14.32
CA LEU A 71 11.91 16.72 14.19
C LEU A 71 10.38 16.68 14.30
N LEU A 72 9.78 17.68 14.94
CA LEU A 72 8.33 17.73 15.20
C LEU A 72 7.57 18.61 14.20
N LYS A 73 8.26 19.33 13.30
CA LYS A 73 7.57 20.12 12.28
C LYS A 73 7.07 19.21 11.16
N ARG A 74 5.80 19.36 10.84
CA ARG A 74 5.14 18.65 9.74
C ARG A 74 5.79 19.04 8.43
N GLN A 75 6.35 18.05 7.73
CA GLN A 75 6.93 18.25 6.41
C GLN A 75 6.28 17.37 5.33
N TYR A 76 5.34 16.49 5.65
CA TYR A 76 4.63 15.66 4.66
C TYR A 76 3.44 16.39 4.00
N GLY A 77 2.99 15.86 2.86
CA GLY A 77 1.82 16.32 2.10
C GLY A 77 0.50 16.10 2.84
N SER A 78 -0.52 16.88 2.50
CA SER A 78 -1.90 16.75 3.02
C SER A 78 -2.56 15.39 2.73
N ARG A 79 -2.09 14.62 1.73
CA ARG A 79 -2.62 13.28 1.43
C ARG A 79 -1.95 12.16 2.23
N TYR A 80 -0.92 12.47 3.02
CA TYR A 80 -0.25 11.48 3.85
C TYR A 80 -1.21 10.96 4.93
N ALA A 81 -1.38 9.65 4.96
CA ALA A 81 -2.27 8.98 5.90
C ALA A 81 -1.51 8.32 7.08
N GLY A 82 -0.18 8.44 7.14
CA GLY A 82 0.64 7.73 8.11
C GLY A 82 1.27 6.45 7.55
N VAL A 83 1.82 5.64 8.45
CA VAL A 83 2.32 4.27 8.16
C VAL A 83 1.15 3.40 7.71
N CYS A 84 1.36 2.52 6.74
CA CYS A 84 0.35 1.71 6.06
C CYS A 84 -0.65 1.05 7.02
N HIS A 85 -0.15 0.42 8.08
CA HIS A 85 -0.95 -0.32 9.07
C HIS A 85 -1.79 0.57 9.99
N THR A 86 -1.43 1.83 10.16
CA THR A 86 -2.27 2.81 10.86
C THR A 86 -3.23 3.52 9.91
N ALA A 87 -2.77 3.79 8.68
CA ALA A 87 -3.52 4.48 7.65
C ALA A 87 -4.71 3.66 7.14
N LEU A 88 -4.53 2.36 6.91
CA LEU A 88 -5.59 1.46 6.42
C LEU A 88 -6.87 1.49 7.29
N PRO A 89 -6.80 1.26 8.62
CA PRO A 89 -8.00 1.35 9.46
C PRO A 89 -8.55 2.78 9.54
N GLN A 90 -7.68 3.79 9.66
CA GLN A 90 -8.11 5.19 9.73
C GLN A 90 -8.87 5.65 8.47
N LYS A 91 -8.56 5.07 7.31
CA LYS A 91 -9.23 5.36 6.04
C LYS A 91 -10.41 4.43 5.73
N GLY A 92 -10.77 3.52 6.64
CA GLY A 92 -11.95 2.66 6.52
C GLY A 92 -11.79 1.49 5.56
N HIS A 93 -10.55 1.03 5.36
CA HIS A 93 -10.22 -0.10 4.47
C HIS A 93 -10.23 -1.46 5.17
N LEU A 94 -10.35 -1.49 6.50
CA LEU A 94 -10.40 -2.72 7.29
C LEU A 94 -11.82 -2.94 7.83
N ARG A 95 -12.42 -4.08 7.49
CA ARG A 95 -13.79 -4.47 7.86
C ARG A 95 -13.85 -5.93 8.27
N PRO A 96 -14.59 -6.28 9.33
CA PRO A 96 -14.76 -7.67 9.77
C PRO A 96 -15.25 -8.59 8.65
N GLY A 97 -14.70 -9.80 8.58
CA GLY A 97 -15.08 -10.84 7.63
C GLY A 97 -14.48 -10.72 6.22
N GLU A 98 -13.68 -9.69 5.95
CA GLU A 98 -12.97 -9.52 4.69
C GLU A 98 -11.58 -10.19 4.69
N ILE A 99 -11.04 -10.37 3.48
CA ILE A 99 -9.69 -10.87 3.23
C ILE A 99 -8.80 -9.72 2.77
N LEU A 100 -7.66 -9.53 3.44
CA LEU A 100 -6.65 -8.55 3.07
C LEU A 100 -5.33 -9.22 2.68
N PHE A 101 -4.85 -8.89 1.48
CA PHE A 101 -3.50 -9.21 1.06
C PHE A 101 -2.68 -7.92 0.94
N GLY A 102 -1.50 -7.90 1.55
CA GLY A 102 -0.61 -6.74 1.54
C GLY A 102 0.82 -7.13 1.18
N THR A 103 1.56 -6.22 0.55
CA THR A 103 2.97 -6.46 0.19
C THR A 103 3.95 -6.22 1.35
N ASP A 104 3.42 -6.05 2.57
CA ASP A 104 4.19 -5.88 3.80
C ASP A 104 3.99 -7.09 4.74
N SER A 105 5.05 -7.50 5.44
CA SER A 105 5.02 -8.67 6.32
C SER A 105 4.10 -8.51 7.55
N HIS A 106 3.83 -7.28 7.98
CA HIS A 106 3.00 -6.98 9.15
C HIS A 106 1.52 -6.74 8.79
N THR A 107 1.11 -7.10 7.56
CA THR A 107 -0.30 -7.06 7.14
C THR A 107 -1.21 -7.85 8.10
N CYS A 108 -0.67 -8.82 8.85
CA CYS A 108 -1.37 -9.54 9.93
C CYS A 108 -1.98 -8.62 11.01
N MET A 109 -1.52 -7.38 11.16
CA MET A 109 -2.11 -6.38 12.05
C MET A 109 -3.61 -6.19 11.80
N ALA A 110 -4.06 -6.29 10.53
CA ALA A 110 -5.47 -6.18 10.19
C ALA A 110 -6.34 -7.30 10.78
N GLY A 111 -5.75 -8.40 11.26
CA GLY A 111 -6.44 -9.43 12.04
C GLY A 111 -7.11 -8.89 13.31
N ALA A 112 -6.61 -7.78 13.88
CA ALA A 112 -7.26 -7.08 14.99
C ALA A 112 -8.67 -6.56 14.64
N PHE A 113 -9.01 -6.47 13.35
CA PHE A 113 -10.31 -6.04 12.83
C PHE A 113 -11.18 -7.23 12.38
N ASN A 114 -10.90 -8.46 12.86
CA ASN A 114 -11.57 -9.69 12.44
C ASN A 114 -11.48 -9.95 10.93
N GLN A 115 -10.34 -9.62 10.32
CA GLN A 115 -10.01 -9.96 8.94
C GLN A 115 -9.07 -11.15 8.87
N PHE A 116 -9.20 -11.96 7.82
CA PHE A 116 -8.09 -12.80 7.41
C PHE A 116 -7.09 -11.94 6.64
N ALA A 117 -5.92 -11.70 7.21
CA ALA A 117 -4.94 -10.79 6.64
C ALA A 117 -3.53 -11.40 6.61
N THR A 118 -2.86 -11.34 5.46
CA THR A 118 -1.49 -11.86 5.32
C THR A 118 -0.64 -11.03 4.39
N GLY A 119 0.66 -10.98 4.72
CA GLY A 119 1.68 -10.48 3.82
C GLY A 119 1.88 -11.44 2.64
N ILE A 120 2.10 -10.89 1.44
CA ILE A 120 2.36 -11.62 0.20
C ILE A 120 3.49 -10.97 -0.60
N GLY A 121 4.11 -11.73 -1.50
CA GLY A 121 5.15 -11.20 -2.38
C GLY A 121 4.60 -10.33 -3.51
N ASN A 122 5.48 -9.60 -4.19
CA ASN A 122 5.11 -8.77 -5.35
C ASN A 122 4.52 -9.58 -6.50
N THR A 123 4.91 -10.85 -6.66
CA THR A 123 4.36 -11.74 -7.68
C THR A 123 2.90 -12.08 -7.39
N ASP A 124 2.61 -12.49 -6.16
CA ASP A 124 1.25 -12.76 -5.71
C ASP A 124 0.38 -11.50 -5.77
N ALA A 125 0.94 -10.34 -5.40
CA ALA A 125 0.24 -9.07 -5.50
C ALA A 125 -0.11 -8.72 -6.95
N GLY A 126 0.81 -8.99 -7.90
CA GLY A 126 0.52 -8.91 -9.33
C GLY A 126 -0.66 -9.78 -9.74
N PHE A 127 -0.70 -11.03 -9.26
CA PHE A 127 -1.79 -11.96 -9.54
C PHE A 127 -3.13 -11.55 -8.91
N VAL A 128 -3.13 -11.07 -7.67
CA VAL A 128 -4.32 -10.52 -7.00
C VAL A 128 -4.83 -9.28 -7.72
N MET A 129 -3.94 -8.38 -8.15
CA MET A 129 -4.33 -7.20 -8.93
C MET A 129 -4.97 -7.56 -10.27
N GLY A 130 -4.56 -8.66 -10.90
CA GLY A 130 -5.09 -9.10 -12.19
C GLY A 130 -6.38 -9.91 -12.08
N THR A 131 -6.52 -10.73 -11.03
CA THR A 131 -7.60 -11.74 -10.95
C THR A 131 -8.57 -11.54 -9.79
N GLY A 132 -8.21 -10.71 -8.81
CA GLY A 132 -8.93 -10.58 -7.55
C GLY A 132 -8.88 -11.81 -6.65
N LYS A 133 -7.99 -12.76 -6.96
CA LYS A 133 -7.91 -14.07 -6.31
C LYS A 133 -6.48 -14.43 -5.98
N LEU A 134 -6.31 -15.28 -4.98
CA LEU A 134 -5.05 -15.94 -4.65
C LEU A 134 -5.37 -17.32 -4.08
N LEU A 135 -4.57 -18.32 -4.42
CA LEU A 135 -4.66 -19.63 -3.78
C LEU A 135 -3.90 -19.60 -2.46
N ILE A 136 -4.60 -19.93 -1.38
CA ILE A 136 -4.05 -19.97 -0.03
C ILE A 136 -4.41 -21.31 0.60
N LYS A 137 -3.42 -21.91 1.27
CA LYS A 137 -3.68 -23.04 2.16
C LYS A 137 -4.35 -22.50 3.42
N VAL A 138 -5.49 -23.06 3.80
CA VAL A 138 -6.16 -22.71 5.06
C VAL A 138 -5.21 -23.03 6.21
N PRO A 139 -4.85 -22.03 7.06
CA PRO A 139 -3.95 -22.27 8.19
C PRO A 139 -4.69 -22.90 9.35
N GLU A 140 -3.96 -23.59 10.22
CA GLU A 140 -4.46 -23.99 11.53
C GLU A 140 -4.63 -22.76 12.43
N THR A 141 -5.46 -22.88 13.47
CA THR A 141 -5.71 -21.81 14.44
C THR A 141 -5.15 -22.19 15.80
N MET A 142 -4.35 -21.29 16.39
CA MET A 142 -3.99 -21.34 17.80
C MET A 142 -4.79 -20.27 18.54
N HIS A 143 -5.61 -20.68 19.50
CA HIS A 143 -6.47 -19.79 20.27
C HIS A 143 -5.80 -19.39 21.58
N PHE A 144 -5.67 -18.09 21.84
CA PHE A 144 -5.15 -17.52 23.07
C PHE A 144 -6.34 -16.96 23.90
N PRO A 145 -6.85 -17.71 24.89
CA PRO A 145 -7.93 -17.23 25.74
C PRO A 145 -7.47 -16.05 26.62
N PRO A 146 -8.41 -15.22 27.11
CA PRO A 146 -8.12 -14.11 28.02
C PRO A 146 -7.56 -14.58 29.37
#